data_AF-A0A223S152-F1
#
_entry.id   AF-A0A223S152-F1
#
_cell.length_a   1.000
_cell.length_b   1.000
_cell.length_c   1.000
_cell.angle_alpha   90.00
_cell.angle_beta   90.00
_cell.angle_gamma   90.00
#
_symmetry.space_group_name_H-M   'P 1'
#
loop_
_entity.id
_entity.type
_entity.pdbx_description
1 polymer ?
#
loop_
_entity_poly.entity_id
_entity_poly.type
_entity_poly.pdbx_seq_one_letter_code
_entity_poly.pdbx_strand_id
1 'polypeptide(L)'
;MDKSSERLSRCVLVGAGVGAVAGSVAYFVAQGVGWVVGQVAPSPDANIGLGLAMMALTPAIAGLVAWPGLRWQRVPGAGLSSVWAVIFFYVLLLPLRVLMSALDGSVAGGLFDPAPPLGFVVAGAVPMAIATALGVVAGRAIALRKRTASTT
;
A
#
# COMPACT_ATOMS: atom_id res chain seq x y z
N MET A 1 1.23 29.55 14.03
CA MET A 1 1.51 28.31 13.29
C MET A 1 1.90 28.70 11.86
N ASP A 2 3.02 28.21 11.33
CA ASP A 2 3.51 28.57 9.99
C ASP A 2 2.59 27.99 8.89
N LYS A 3 2.22 28.80 7.90
CA LYS A 3 1.39 28.37 6.75
C LYS A 3 2.01 27.20 5.98
N SER A 4 3.33 27.03 6.07
CA SER A 4 4.05 25.92 5.43
C SER A 4 3.73 24.55 6.05
N SER A 5 3.58 24.49 7.38
CA SER A 5 3.31 23.26 8.13
C SER A 5 1.87 22.80 7.95
N GLU A 6 0.92 23.73 7.96
CA GLU A 6 -0.49 23.43 7.72
C GLU A 6 -0.72 22.80 6.34
N ARG A 7 -0.03 23.32 5.30
CA ARG A 7 -0.08 22.72 3.95
C ARG A 7 0.53 21.32 3.92
N LEU A 8 1.55 21.05 4.72
CA LEU A 8 2.14 19.70 4.83
C LEU A 8 1.16 18.72 5.46
N SER A 9 0.59 19.07 6.60
CA SER A 9 -0.39 18.21 7.27
C SER A 9 -1.56 17.87 6.36
N ARG A 10 -2.08 18.85 5.60
CA ARG A 10 -3.14 18.61 4.60
C ARG A 10 -2.69 17.65 3.51
N CYS A 11 -1.52 17.86 2.89
CA CYS A 11 -1.00 16.95 1.87
C CYS A 11 -0.79 15.52 2.39
N VAL A 12 -0.33 15.36 3.63
CA VAL A 12 -0.11 14.05 4.25
C VAL A 12 -1.43 13.33 4.51
N LEU A 13 -2.43 14.02 5.08
CA LEU A 13 -3.77 13.45 5.31
C LEU A 13 -4.44 13.04 4.01
N VAL A 14 -4.31 13.89 2.98
CA VAL A 14 -4.82 13.65 1.64
C VAL A 14 -4.13 12.44 1.00
N GLY A 15 -2.80 12.35 1.11
CA GLY A 15 -2.03 11.20 0.66
C GLY A 15 -2.41 9.90 1.38
N ALA A 16 -2.60 9.96 2.70
CA ALA A 16 -3.04 8.83 3.50
C ALA A 16 -4.44 8.35 3.08
N GLY A 17 -5.38 9.28 2.85
CA GLY A 17 -6.73 8.95 2.38
C GLY A 17 -6.74 8.28 1.01
N VAL A 18 -5.97 8.81 0.05
CA VAL A 18 -5.82 8.17 -1.28
C VAL A 18 -5.19 6.80 -1.17
N GLY A 19 -4.16 6.65 -0.32
CA GLY A 19 -3.53 5.36 -0.05
C GLY A 19 -4.51 4.35 0.53
N ALA A 20 -5.30 4.73 1.54
CA ALA A 20 -6.31 3.85 2.14
C ALA A 20 -7.31 3.35 1.10
N VAL A 21 -7.85 4.25 0.27
CA VAL A 21 -8.81 3.89 -0.79
C VAL A 21 -8.15 2.98 -1.83
N ALA A 22 -6.94 3.32 -2.28
CA ALA A 22 -6.22 2.53 -3.27
C ALA A 22 -5.87 1.12 -2.76
N GLY A 23 -5.41 1.01 -1.52
CA GLY A 23 -5.12 -0.27 -0.87
C GLY A 23 -6.38 -1.12 -0.69
N SER A 24 -7.50 -0.46 -0.37
CA SER A 24 -8.81 -1.11 -0.27
C SER A 24 -9.26 -1.72 -1.59
N VAL A 25 -9.22 -0.92 -2.67
CA VAL A 25 -9.58 -1.38 -4.02
C VAL A 25 -8.67 -2.52 -4.46
N ALA A 26 -7.36 -2.38 -4.27
CA ALA A 26 -6.39 -3.41 -4.64
C ALA A 26 -6.62 -4.72 -3.91
N TYR A 27 -6.92 -4.66 -2.61
CA TYR A 27 -7.25 -5.83 -1.80
C TYR A 27 -8.47 -6.57 -2.34
N PHE A 28 -9.57 -5.87 -2.62
CA PHE A 28 -10.78 -6.51 -3.16
C PHE A 28 -10.59 -7.07 -4.57
N VAL A 29 -9.82 -6.37 -5.43
CA VAL A 29 -9.49 -6.89 -6.76
C VAL A 29 -8.65 -8.16 -6.64
N ALA A 30 -7.60 -8.15 -5.81
CA ALA A 30 -6.77 -9.33 -5.60
C ALA A 30 -7.61 -10.51 -5.08
N GLN A 31 -8.46 -10.28 -4.06
CA GLN A 31 -9.39 -11.29 -3.53
C GLN A 31 -10.34 -11.85 -4.60
N GLY A 32 -10.95 -10.97 -5.41
CA GLY A 32 -11.82 -11.38 -6.51
C GLY A 32 -11.10 -12.25 -7.53
N VAL A 33 -9.88 -11.89 -7.91
CA VAL A 33 -9.03 -12.70 -8.80
C VAL A 33 -8.73 -14.06 -8.18
N GLY A 34 -8.36 -14.10 -6.89
CA GLY A 34 -8.14 -15.34 -6.16
C GLY A 34 -9.34 -16.27 -6.17
N TRP A 35 -10.52 -15.71 -5.93
CA TRP A 35 -11.76 -16.49 -5.92
C TRP A 35 -12.10 -17.05 -7.30
N VAL A 36 -12.00 -16.23 -8.35
CA VAL A 36 -12.29 -16.67 -9.73
C VAL A 36 -11.30 -17.74 -10.19
N VAL A 37 -10.00 -17.52 -9.97
CA VAL A 37 -8.98 -18.49 -10.41
C VAL A 37 -9.06 -19.79 -9.61
N GLY A 38 -9.36 -19.72 -8.31
CA GLY A 38 -9.56 -20.90 -7.47
C GLY A 38 -10.73 -21.78 -7.92
N GLN A 39 -11.75 -21.20 -8.57
CA GLN A 39 -12.84 -21.99 -9.18
C GLN A 39 -12.45 -22.62 -10.51
N VAL A 40 -11.56 -21.99 -11.28
CA VAL A 40 -11.14 -22.46 -12.61
C VAL A 40 -10.02 -23.51 -12.53
N ALA A 41 -9.13 -23.41 -11.55
CA ALA A 41 -7.98 -24.30 -11.39
C ALA A 41 -7.81 -24.74 -9.92
N PRO A 42 -8.59 -25.71 -9.43
CA PRO A 42 -8.61 -26.10 -8.01
C PRO A 42 -7.41 -26.95 -7.57
N SER A 43 -6.35 -27.07 -8.38
CA SER A 43 -5.20 -27.89 -8.01
C SER A 43 -4.40 -27.25 -6.86
N PRO A 44 -3.84 -28.05 -5.94
CA PRO A 44 -3.04 -27.53 -4.83
C PRO A 44 -1.89 -26.61 -5.27
N ASP A 45 -1.20 -26.97 -6.35
CA ASP A 45 -0.07 -26.19 -6.88
C ASP A 45 -0.52 -24.85 -7.47
N ALA A 46 -1.69 -24.82 -8.15
CA ALA A 46 -2.27 -23.59 -8.67
C ALA A 46 -2.64 -22.63 -7.54
N ASN A 47 -3.11 -23.15 -6.39
CA ASN A 47 -3.47 -22.33 -5.23
C ASN A 47 -2.25 -21.66 -4.58
N ILE A 48 -1.09 -22.33 -4.52
CA ILE A 48 0.15 -21.74 -4.00
C ILE A 48 0.64 -20.62 -4.92
N GLY A 49 0.71 -20.90 -6.23
CA GLY A 49 1.10 -19.90 -7.24
C GLY A 49 0.16 -18.70 -7.26
N LEU A 50 -1.15 -18.94 -7.11
CA LEU A 50 -2.17 -17.91 -7.03
C LEU A 50 -2.03 -17.03 -5.78
N GLY A 51 -1.74 -17.64 -4.62
CA GLY A 51 -1.49 -16.89 -3.38
C GLY A 51 -0.30 -15.93 -3.51
N LEU A 52 0.80 -16.39 -4.10
CA LEU A 52 1.97 -15.55 -4.38
C LEU A 52 1.66 -14.45 -5.39
N ALA A 53 0.91 -14.76 -6.45
CA ALA A 53 0.50 -13.78 -7.45
C ALA A 53 -0.39 -12.69 -6.83
N MET A 54 -1.34 -13.04 -5.96
CA MET A 54 -2.20 -12.08 -5.27
C MET A 54 -1.42 -11.17 -4.32
N MET A 55 -0.43 -11.71 -3.60
CA MET A 55 0.48 -10.91 -2.78
C MET A 55 1.26 -9.89 -3.62
N ALA A 56 1.69 -10.27 -4.83
CA ALA A 56 2.41 -9.38 -5.72
C ALA A 56 1.52 -8.35 -6.43
N LEU A 57 0.29 -8.74 -6.76
CA LEU A 57 -0.66 -7.94 -7.51
C LEU A 57 -1.21 -6.77 -6.68
N THR A 58 -1.44 -6.99 -5.38
CA THR A 58 -2.03 -5.98 -4.48
C THR A 58 -1.25 -4.66 -4.46
N PRO A 59 0.07 -4.62 -4.16
CA PRO A 59 0.82 -3.37 -4.16
C PRO A 59 0.91 -2.72 -5.56
N ALA A 60 0.91 -3.52 -6.63
CA ALA A 60 0.93 -3.01 -8.00
C ALA A 60 -0.38 -2.30 -8.36
N ILE A 61 -1.53 -2.92 -8.10
CA ILE A 61 -2.85 -2.30 -8.31
C ILE A 61 -2.98 -1.06 -7.43
N ALA A 62 -2.58 -1.15 -6.16
CA ALA A 62 -2.69 -0.03 -5.24
C ALA A 62 -1.86 1.16 -5.72
N GLY A 63 -0.65 0.94 -6.23
CA GLY A 63 0.17 1.99 -6.83
C GLY A 63 -0.49 2.63 -8.07
N LEU A 64 -1.06 1.81 -8.96
CA LEU A 64 -1.77 2.26 -10.16
C LEU A 64 -3.03 3.08 -9.84
N VAL A 65 -3.77 2.69 -8.78
CA VAL A 65 -4.97 3.41 -8.33
C VAL A 65 -4.60 4.68 -7.56
N ALA A 66 -3.55 4.66 -6.75
CA ALA A 66 -3.13 5.82 -5.95
C ALA A 66 -2.55 6.95 -6.82
N TRP A 67 -1.79 6.62 -7.87
CA TRP A 67 -1.13 7.60 -8.73
C TRP A 67 -2.05 8.68 -9.33
N PRO A 68 -3.19 8.35 -9.98
CA PRO A 68 -4.10 9.38 -10.51
C PRO A 68 -4.73 10.22 -9.40
N GLY A 69 -5.08 9.62 -8.26
CA GLY A 69 -5.64 10.35 -7.12
C GLY A 69 -4.66 11.38 -6.54
N LEU A 70 -3.41 10.96 -6.33
CA LEU A 70 -2.34 11.83 -5.86
C LEU A 70 -2.01 12.95 -6.88
N ARG A 71 -2.02 12.63 -8.18
CA ARG A 71 -1.83 13.63 -9.25
C ARG A 71 -2.96 14.65 -9.30
N TRP A 72 -4.21 14.22 -9.19
CA TRP A 72 -5.37 15.12 -9.19
C TRP A 72 -5.27 16.10 -8.02
N GLN A 73 -4.88 15.62 -6.84
CA GLN A 73 -4.68 16.45 -5.65
C GLN A 73 -3.36 17.24 -5.67
N ARG A 74 -2.63 17.23 -6.79
CA ARG A 74 -1.36 17.93 -7.01
C ARG A 74 -0.30 17.62 -5.95
N VAL A 75 -0.30 16.39 -5.45
CA VAL A 75 0.68 15.94 -4.47
C VAL A 75 2.05 15.81 -5.15
N PRO A 76 3.10 16.48 -4.63
CA PRO A 76 4.44 16.39 -5.21
C PRO A 76 4.97 14.97 -5.05
N GLY A 77 5.51 14.39 -6.13
CA GLY A 77 6.11 13.06 -6.07
C GLY A 77 5.10 11.91 -5.97
N ALA A 78 3.93 12.02 -6.60
CA ALA A 78 2.92 10.97 -6.67
C ALA A 78 3.49 9.56 -7.00
N GLY A 79 4.59 9.51 -7.75
CA GLY A 79 5.19 8.27 -8.28
C GLY A 79 6.17 7.65 -7.32
N LEU A 80 6.90 8.50 -6.61
CA LEU A 80 7.64 8.07 -5.43
C LEU A 80 6.65 7.50 -4.41
N SER A 81 5.49 8.13 -4.23
CA SER A 81 4.48 7.66 -3.29
C SER A 81 3.87 6.30 -3.68
N SER A 82 3.63 6.06 -4.98
CA SER A 82 3.19 4.75 -5.46
C SER A 82 4.28 3.68 -5.40
N VAL A 83 5.56 4.05 -5.55
CA VAL A 83 6.68 3.10 -5.41
C VAL A 83 6.93 2.75 -3.94
N TRP A 84 6.80 3.71 -3.03
CA TRP A 84 6.93 3.48 -1.59
C TRP A 84 5.90 2.48 -1.06
N ALA A 85 4.70 2.44 -1.64
CA ALA A 85 3.71 1.40 -1.35
C ALA A 85 4.22 -0.02 -1.60
N VAL A 86 4.88 -0.23 -2.74
CA VAL A 86 5.46 -1.52 -3.11
C VAL A 86 6.56 -1.90 -2.12
N ILE A 87 7.49 -0.96 -1.85
CA ILE A 87 8.60 -1.19 -0.92
C ILE A 87 8.08 -1.49 0.48
N PHE A 88 7.13 -0.70 1.00
CA PHE A 88 6.58 -0.89 2.33
C PHE A 88 5.89 -2.25 2.48
N PHE A 89 5.17 -2.69 1.45
CA PHE A 89 4.51 -3.99 1.47
C PHE A 89 5.52 -5.15 1.53
N TYR A 90 6.53 -5.16 0.66
CA TYR A 90 7.50 -6.25 0.60
C TYR A 90 8.54 -6.25 1.72
N VAL A 91 8.99 -5.07 2.16
CA VAL A 91 10.09 -4.95 3.12
C VAL A 91 9.60 -4.97 4.56
N LEU A 92 8.40 -4.46 4.83
CA LEU A 92 7.87 -4.31 6.20
C LEU A 92 6.73 -5.27 6.49
N LEU A 93 5.67 -5.28 5.68
CA LEU A 93 4.48 -6.08 6.01
C LEU A 93 4.67 -7.57 5.79
N LEU A 94 5.29 -7.97 4.67
CA LEU A 94 5.45 -9.39 4.36
C LEU A 94 6.31 -10.11 5.41
N PRO A 95 7.49 -9.60 5.82
CA PRO A 95 8.29 -10.22 6.87
C PRO A 95 7.57 -10.20 8.22
N LEU A 96 6.86 -9.11 8.54
CA LEU A 96 6.09 -9.01 9.77
C LEU A 96 4.96 -10.05 9.82
N ARG A 97 4.26 -10.28 8.71
CA ARG A 97 3.21 -11.29 8.60
C ARG A 97 3.78 -12.70 8.78
N VAL A 98 4.93 -12.98 8.16
CA VAL A 98 5.64 -14.26 8.31
C VAL A 98 6.07 -14.47 9.76
N LEU A 99 6.64 -13.44 10.39
CA LEU A 99 7.06 -13.49 11.79
C LEU A 99 5.88 -13.74 12.73
N MET A 100 4.77 -13.02 12.57
CA MET A 100 3.59 -13.18 13.42
C MET A 100 2.95 -14.56 13.24
N SER A 101 2.86 -15.07 12.00
CA SER A 101 2.38 -16.43 11.74
C SER A 101 3.29 -17.49 12.39
N ALA A 102 4.60 -17.27 12.41
CA ALA A 102 5.54 -18.16 13.08
C ALA A 102 5.41 -18.13 14.62
N LEU A 103 5.09 -16.97 15.20
CA LEU A 103 4.92 -16.80 16.65
C LEU A 103 3.59 -17.36 17.16
N ASP A 104 2.51 -17.21 16.39
CA ASP A 104 1.17 -17.68 16.78
C ASP A 104 0.96 -19.18 16.53
N GLY A 105 1.92 -19.87 15.91
CA GLY A 105 1.80 -21.28 15.52
C GLY A 105 0.66 -21.55 14.54
N SER A 106 0.00 -20.49 14.05
CA SER A 106 -1.14 -20.55 13.15
C SER A 106 -0.66 -20.23 11.73
N VAL A 107 -0.94 -21.15 10.82
CA VAL A 107 -0.72 -20.94 9.38
C VAL A 107 -1.79 -19.99 8.80
N ALA A 108 -2.88 -19.73 9.56
CA ALA A 108 -4.08 -19.10 9.02
C ALA A 108 -4.93 -18.25 10.01
N GLY A 109 -4.54 -18.03 11.28
CA GLY A 109 -5.43 -17.38 12.26
C GLY A 109 -4.73 -16.31 13.08
N GLY A 110 -4.87 -15.04 12.69
CA GLY A 110 -4.28 -13.90 13.39
C GLY A 110 -4.72 -12.56 12.77
N LEU A 111 -4.18 -11.44 13.24
CA LEU A 111 -4.50 -10.06 12.77
C LEU A 111 -4.39 -9.86 11.24
N PHE A 112 -3.76 -10.80 10.53
CA PHE A 112 -3.58 -10.86 9.08
C PHE A 112 -4.43 -11.94 8.38
N ASP A 113 -5.39 -12.54 9.09
CA ASP A 113 -6.41 -13.41 8.50
C ASP A 113 -7.10 -12.61 7.39
N PRO A 114 -7.04 -13.05 6.13
CA PRO A 114 -7.71 -12.37 5.03
C PRO A 114 -9.24 -12.33 5.20
N ALA A 115 -9.84 -12.99 6.20
CA ALA A 115 -11.25 -12.84 6.50
C ALA A 115 -11.61 -11.37 6.85
N PRO A 116 -12.63 -10.78 6.20
CA PRO A 116 -13.17 -9.48 6.61
C PRO A 116 -13.72 -9.51 8.05
N PRO A 117 -13.71 -8.39 8.79
CA PRO A 117 -13.35 -7.04 8.35
C PRO A 117 -11.88 -6.62 8.65
N LEU A 118 -11.19 -7.31 9.56
CA LEU A 118 -9.88 -6.86 10.06
C LEU A 118 -8.74 -7.13 9.06
N GLY A 119 -8.78 -8.23 8.32
CA GLY A 119 -7.79 -8.56 7.29
C GLY A 119 -7.65 -7.49 6.21
N PHE A 120 -8.76 -6.90 5.81
CA PHE A 120 -8.82 -5.79 4.85
C PHE A 120 -8.10 -4.54 5.34
N VAL A 121 -8.33 -4.17 6.61
CA VAL A 121 -7.75 -2.95 7.21
C VAL A 121 -6.24 -3.11 7.37
N VAL A 122 -5.80 -4.26 7.89
CA VAL A 122 -4.41 -4.53 8.26
C VAL A 122 -3.56 -4.90 7.04
N ALA A 123 -4.10 -5.63 6.06
CA ALA A 123 -3.36 -6.07 4.88
C ALA A 123 -3.49 -5.13 3.67
N GLY A 124 -4.49 -4.25 3.65
CA GLY A 124 -4.78 -3.36 2.52
C GLY A 124 -4.72 -1.87 2.88
N ALA A 125 -5.69 -1.39 3.64
CA ALA A 125 -5.94 0.04 3.79
C ALA A 125 -4.87 0.79 4.61
N VAL A 126 -4.54 0.31 5.82
CA VAL A 126 -3.61 0.98 6.74
C VAL A 126 -2.18 1.05 6.17
N PRO A 127 -1.60 -0.04 5.67
CA PRO A 127 -0.23 0.01 5.19
C PRO A 127 -0.09 0.88 3.95
N MET A 128 -1.09 0.87 3.08
CA MET A 128 -1.11 1.72 1.90
C MET A 128 -1.25 3.20 2.25
N ALA A 129 -2.07 3.53 3.26
CA ALA A 129 -2.18 4.89 3.79
C ALA A 129 -0.86 5.40 4.38
N ILE A 130 -0.15 4.55 5.13
CA ILE A 130 1.17 4.89 5.69
C ILE A 130 2.17 5.10 4.57
N ALA A 131 2.24 4.18 3.61
CA ALA A 131 3.22 4.23 2.54
C ALA A 131 3.03 5.45 1.62
N THR A 132 1.79 5.80 1.27
CA THR A 132 1.53 7.01 0.49
C THR A 132 1.82 8.27 1.28
N ALA A 133 1.49 8.33 2.58
CA ALA A 133 1.82 9.44 3.45
C ALA A 133 3.34 9.68 3.54
N LEU A 134 4.13 8.62 3.75
CA LEU A 134 5.59 8.68 3.75
C LEU A 134 6.13 9.11 2.37
N GLY A 135 5.53 8.61 1.30
CA GLY A 135 5.82 9.02 -0.07
C GLY A 135 5.63 10.52 -0.31
N VAL A 136 4.56 11.11 0.23
CA VAL A 136 4.30 12.56 0.17
C VAL A 136 5.39 13.34 0.91
N VAL A 137 5.75 12.89 2.12
CA VAL A 137 6.80 13.53 2.93
C VAL A 137 8.14 13.49 2.19
N ALA A 138 8.54 12.32 1.69
CA ALA A 138 9.79 12.14 0.94
C ALA A 138 9.80 12.97 -0.36
N GLY A 139 8.70 12.94 -1.14
CA GLY A 139 8.57 13.70 -2.38
C GLY A 139 8.71 15.20 -2.14
N ARG A 140 8.15 15.72 -1.05
CA ARG A 140 8.30 17.13 -0.69
C ARG A 140 9.70 17.47 -0.20
N ALA A 141 10.34 16.62 0.61
CA ALA A 141 11.71 16.82 1.05
C ALA A 141 12.69 16.90 -0.13
N ILE A 142 12.54 16.03 -1.13
CA ILE A 142 13.34 16.04 -2.37
C ILE A 142 13.09 17.34 -3.17
N ALA A 143 11.82 17.75 -3.31
CA ALA A 143 11.48 18.98 -4.03
C ALA A 143 12.06 20.23 -3.37
N LEU A 144 12.08 20.27 -2.03
CA LEU A 144 12.71 21.36 -1.27
C LEU A 144 14.21 21.38 -1.50
N ARG A 145 14.89 20.23 -1.41
CA ARG A 145 16.35 20.12 -1.65
C ARG A 145 16.76 20.60 -3.04
N LYS A 146 15.97 20.28 -4.06
CA LYS A 146 16.23 20.73 -5.44
C LYS A 146 16.15 22.26 -5.60
N ARG A 147 15.25 22.92 -4.87
CA ARG A 147 15.13 24.39 -4.92
C ARG A 147 16.32 25.09 -4.28
N THR A 148 16.81 24.58 -3.16
CA THR A 148 18.00 25.13 -2.49
C THR A 148 19.27 24.98 -3.32
N ALA A 149 19.40 23.88 -4.06
CA ALA A 149 20.54 23.63 -4.94
C ALA A 149 20.55 24.51 -6.21
N SER A 150 19.39 25.01 -6.66
CA SER A 150 19.31 25.90 -7.83
C SER A 150 19.59 27.38 -7.54
N THR A 151 19.68 27.76 -6.27
CA THR A 151 19.90 29.14 -5.81
C THR A 151 21.36 29.43 -5.44
N THR A 152 22.23 28.43 -5.55
CA THR A 152 23.67 28.49 -5.31
C THR A 152 24.41 28.31 -6.62
#